data_AF-E7FL87-F1
#
_entry.id   AF-E7FL87-F1
#
_cell.length_a   1.000
_cell.length_b   1.000
_cell.length_c   1.000
_cell.angle_alpha   90.00
_cell.angle_beta   90.00
_cell.angle_gamma   90.00
#
_symmetry.space_group_name_H-M   'P 1'
#
loop_
_entity.id
_entity.type
_entity.pdbx_description
1 polymer ?
#
loop_
_entity_poly.entity_id
_entity_poly.type
_entity_poly.pdbx_seq_one_letter_code
_entity_poly.pdbx_strand_id
1 'polypeptide(L)'
;VRSILPQLQNYHKLLLKFINVMHLMHSTNKGPYYNQMNDTVDKVCSYYTKFSLGLIFISCSMFNVAPFCNNIANVFIFKTENYTLEFSLYYQFPGIDPTDYFTTTSIYNFYLSYNCAMMVSGLDLILFLIIFQIIGHVYILRYNLENFPWPKNKVVFKLGDILKYKINESITSEMFDAEENKEVRFKLAECIEYHKKIIG
;
A
#
# COMPACT_ATOMS: atom_id res chain seq x y z
N VAL A 1 16.65 -9.66 -7.09
CA VAL A 1 16.67 -8.37 -6.36
C VAL A 1 15.61 -8.33 -5.26
N ARG A 2 14.31 -8.55 -5.55
CA ARG A 2 13.23 -8.50 -4.53
C ARG A 2 13.44 -9.47 -3.35
N SER A 3 13.93 -10.68 -3.60
CA SER A 3 14.18 -11.70 -2.55
C SER A 3 15.22 -11.31 -1.49
N ILE A 4 16.04 -10.28 -1.74
CA ILE A 4 17.06 -9.80 -0.80
C ILE A 4 16.45 -8.79 0.18
N LEU A 5 15.33 -8.14 -0.19
CA LEU A 5 14.69 -7.09 0.62
C LEU A 5 14.39 -7.50 2.06
N PRO A 6 13.83 -8.71 2.35
CA PRO A 6 13.54 -9.13 3.72
C PRO A 6 14.78 -9.20 4.62
N GLN A 7 15.96 -9.41 4.03
CA GLN A 7 17.23 -9.55 4.78
C GLN A 7 17.85 -8.18 5.12
N LEU A 8 17.39 -7.10 4.49
CA LEU A 8 17.91 -5.76 4.73
C LEU A 8 17.31 -5.18 6.03
N GLN A 9 18.17 -4.79 6.96
CA GLN A 9 17.76 -4.16 8.23
C GLN A 9 16.89 -2.91 8.02
N ASN A 10 17.16 -2.12 6.98
CA ASN A 10 16.38 -0.93 6.67
C ASN A 10 14.95 -1.28 6.25
N TYR A 11 14.77 -2.37 5.50
CA TYR A 11 13.45 -2.85 5.12
C TYR A 11 12.65 -3.33 6.33
N HIS A 12 13.31 -4.06 7.25
CA HIS A 12 12.70 -4.47 8.51
C HIS A 12 12.24 -3.26 9.36
N LYS A 13 13.09 -2.25 9.51
CA LYS A 13 12.74 -1.00 10.21
C LYS A 13 11.55 -0.28 9.56
N LEU A 14 11.51 -0.25 8.21
CA LEU A 14 10.41 0.34 7.46
C LEU A 14 9.10 -0.40 7.69
N LEU A 15 9.11 -1.74 7.68
CA LEU A 15 7.93 -2.56 7.99
C LEU A 15 7.44 -2.34 9.43
N LEU A 16 8.34 -2.27 10.40
CA LEU A 16 7.99 -1.96 11.79
C LEU A 16 7.37 -0.57 11.92
N LYS A 17 7.93 0.45 11.23
CA LYS A 17 7.34 1.80 11.19
C LYS A 17 5.97 1.78 10.55
N PHE A 18 5.79 1.02 9.47
CA PHE A 18 4.52 0.86 8.80
C PHE A 18 3.45 0.29 9.74
N ILE A 19 3.74 -0.85 10.36
CA ILE A 19 2.81 -1.56 11.24
C ILE A 19 2.48 -0.73 12.47
N ASN A 20 3.48 -0.17 13.16
CA ASN A 20 3.27 0.43 14.48
C ASN A 20 2.88 1.91 14.44
N VAL A 21 3.12 2.61 13.33
CA VAL A 21 2.96 4.08 13.25
C VAL A 21 2.13 4.51 12.06
N MET A 22 2.48 4.05 10.84
CA MET A 22 1.85 4.58 9.63
C MET A 22 0.48 3.97 9.33
N HIS A 23 0.11 2.85 9.93
CA HIS A 23 -1.23 2.29 9.70
C HIS A 23 -2.31 3.25 10.23
N LEU A 24 -3.29 3.61 9.39
CA LEU A 24 -4.36 4.57 9.71
C LEU A 24 -5.17 4.20 10.96
N MET A 25 -5.25 2.90 11.27
CA MET A 25 -5.85 2.37 12.49
C MET A 25 -5.34 3.06 13.77
N HIS A 26 -4.09 3.52 13.82
CA HIS A 26 -3.54 4.23 14.97
C HIS A 26 -4.03 5.68 15.11
N SER A 27 -4.70 6.20 14.09
CA SER A 27 -5.16 7.60 14.00
C SER A 27 -6.68 7.74 13.95
N THR A 28 -7.43 6.63 14.04
CA THR A 28 -8.90 6.61 14.00
C THR A 28 -9.54 7.42 15.14
N ASN A 29 -8.91 7.46 16.31
CA ASN A 29 -9.42 8.17 17.49
C ASN A 29 -9.36 9.70 17.38
N LYS A 30 -8.75 10.26 16.33
CA LYS A 30 -8.59 11.72 16.18
C LYS A 30 -9.82 12.43 15.66
N GLY A 31 -10.74 11.72 15.02
CA GLY A 31 -11.98 12.32 14.53
C GLY A 31 -12.75 11.43 13.56
N PRO A 32 -14.01 11.80 13.24
CA PRO A 32 -14.88 10.99 12.39
C PRO A 32 -14.33 10.80 10.98
N TYR A 33 -13.69 11.83 10.41
CA TYR A 33 -13.07 11.75 9.09
C TYR A 33 -11.89 10.78 9.05
N TYR A 34 -11.08 10.72 10.11
CA TYR A 34 -9.97 9.77 10.22
C TYR A 34 -10.47 8.33 10.24
N ASN A 35 -11.55 8.08 10.99
CA ASN A 35 -12.16 6.76 11.04
C ASN A 35 -12.76 6.35 9.68
N GLN A 36 -13.49 7.26 9.03
CA GLN A 36 -14.05 7.03 7.69
C GLN A 36 -12.94 6.74 6.66
N MET A 37 -11.83 7.47 6.73
CA MET A 37 -10.72 7.26 5.81
C MET A 37 -10.01 5.93 6.07
N ASN A 38 -9.83 5.54 7.34
CA ASN A 38 -9.33 4.22 7.70
C ASN A 38 -10.20 3.12 7.09
N ASP A 39 -11.53 3.18 7.29
CA ASP A 39 -12.45 2.16 6.76
C ASP A 39 -12.40 2.06 5.23
N THR A 40 -12.22 3.19 4.56
CA THR A 40 -12.14 3.24 3.10
C THR A 40 -10.83 2.62 2.62
N VAL A 41 -9.70 2.99 3.21
CA VAL A 41 -8.38 2.45 2.85
C VAL A 41 -8.30 0.96 3.20
N ASP A 42 -8.81 0.53 4.35
CA ASP A 42 -8.84 -0.89 4.74
C ASP A 42 -9.67 -1.73 3.76
N LYS A 43 -10.81 -1.22 3.30
CA LYS A 43 -11.61 -1.90 2.26
C LYS A 43 -10.81 -2.06 0.97
N VAL A 44 -10.16 -0.99 0.49
CA VAL A 44 -9.31 -1.03 -0.72
C VAL A 44 -8.16 -2.03 -0.55
N CYS A 45 -7.47 -1.98 0.59
CA CYS A 45 -6.40 -2.91 0.95
C CYS A 45 -6.90 -4.36 0.96
N SER A 46 -8.09 -4.62 1.52
CA SER A 46 -8.71 -5.94 1.57
C SER A 46 -9.05 -6.47 0.17
N TYR A 47 -9.68 -5.65 -0.68
CA TYR A 47 -9.99 -6.03 -2.05
C TYR A 47 -8.73 -6.33 -2.86
N TYR A 48 -7.72 -5.45 -2.76
CA TYR A 48 -6.45 -5.64 -3.46
C TYR A 48 -5.71 -6.89 -2.99
N THR A 49 -5.71 -7.17 -1.68
CA THR A 49 -5.13 -8.40 -1.11
C THR A 49 -5.80 -9.65 -1.66
N LYS A 50 -7.14 -9.69 -1.69
CA LYS A 50 -7.89 -10.83 -2.24
C LYS A 50 -7.62 -11.01 -3.74
N PHE A 51 -7.59 -9.91 -4.49
CA PHE A 51 -7.27 -9.92 -5.91
C PHE A 51 -5.85 -10.45 -6.17
N SER A 52 -4.86 -9.94 -5.43
CA SER A 52 -3.46 -10.38 -5.56
C SER A 52 -3.29 -11.86 -5.20
N LEU A 53 -3.96 -12.35 -4.15
CA LEU A 53 -3.95 -13.77 -3.80
C LEU A 53 -4.56 -14.63 -4.90
N GLY A 54 -5.65 -14.17 -5.53
CA GLY A 54 -6.25 -14.83 -6.69
C GLY A 54 -5.27 -14.94 -7.87
N LEU A 55 -4.56 -13.86 -8.18
CA LEU A 55 -3.54 -13.87 -9.24
C LEU A 55 -2.37 -14.82 -8.93
N ILE A 56 -1.90 -14.85 -7.68
CA ILE A 56 -0.85 -15.78 -7.26
C ILE A 56 -1.32 -17.22 -7.41
N PHE A 57 -2.56 -17.52 -7.00
CA PHE A 57 -3.13 -18.86 -7.13
C PHE A 57 -3.26 -19.30 -8.59
N ILE A 58 -3.76 -18.43 -9.47
CA ILE A 58 -3.87 -18.70 -10.91
C ILE A 58 -2.48 -18.91 -11.52
N SER A 59 -1.52 -18.03 -11.21
CA SER A 59 -0.15 -18.12 -11.74
C SER A 59 0.54 -19.41 -11.31
N CYS A 60 0.46 -19.78 -10.02
CA CYS A 60 1.02 -21.03 -9.51
C CYS A 60 0.34 -22.25 -10.13
N SER A 61 -0.98 -22.20 -10.31
CA SER A 61 -1.73 -23.28 -10.94
C SER A 61 -1.32 -23.45 -12.40
N MET A 62 -1.32 -22.39 -13.21
CA MET A 62 -0.93 -22.46 -14.62
C MET A 62 0.50 -22.97 -14.81
N PHE A 63 1.44 -22.54 -13.96
CA PHE A 63 2.83 -22.99 -14.01
C PHE A 63 2.98 -24.49 -13.76
N ASN A 64 2.17 -25.07 -12.86
CA ASN A 64 2.24 -26.49 -12.51
C ASN A 64 1.30 -27.39 -13.32
N VAL A 65 0.18 -26.86 -13.82
CA VAL A 65 -0.80 -27.62 -14.60
C VAL A 65 -0.27 -27.92 -16.00
N ALA A 66 0.51 -27.01 -16.61
CA ALA A 66 1.09 -27.23 -17.94
C ALA A 66 1.91 -28.54 -18.05
N PRO A 67 2.93 -28.80 -17.22
CA PRO A 67 3.66 -30.08 -17.26
C PRO A 67 2.76 -31.26 -16.87
N PHE A 68 1.80 -31.07 -15.96
CA PHE A 68 0.87 -32.13 -15.57
C PHE A 68 -0.03 -32.58 -16.73
N CYS A 69 -0.60 -31.65 -17.49
CA CYS A 69 -1.40 -31.92 -18.68
C CYS A 69 -0.58 -32.63 -19.77
N ASN A 70 0.66 -32.19 -20.01
CA ASN A 70 1.55 -32.81 -20.99
C ASN A 70 1.88 -34.26 -20.61
N ASN A 71 2.17 -34.51 -19.33
CA ASN A 71 2.41 -35.87 -18.83
C ASN A 71 1.15 -36.75 -18.95
N ILE A 72 -0.04 -36.24 -18.60
CA ILE A 72 -1.30 -36.99 -18.75
C ILE A 72 -1.54 -37.38 -20.21
N ALA A 73 -1.42 -36.42 -21.12
CA ALA A 73 -1.65 -36.66 -22.53
C ALA A 73 -0.66 -37.69 -23.09
N ASN A 74 0.64 -37.49 -22.89
CA ASN A 74 1.66 -38.29 -23.59
C ASN A 74 1.98 -39.62 -22.90
N VAL A 75 1.90 -39.71 -21.57
CA VAL A 75 2.21 -40.95 -20.82
C VAL A 75 0.97 -41.80 -20.60
N PHE A 76 -0.15 -41.20 -20.18
CA PHE A 76 -1.32 -41.95 -19.72
C PHE A 76 -2.35 -42.20 -20.83
N ILE A 77 -2.55 -41.24 -21.74
CA ILE A 77 -3.55 -41.36 -22.81
C ILE A 77 -2.93 -41.93 -24.09
N PHE A 78 -1.99 -41.20 -24.70
CA PHE A 78 -1.44 -41.54 -26.02
C PHE A 78 -0.29 -42.55 -25.96
N LYS A 79 0.32 -42.76 -24.78
CA LYS A 79 1.45 -43.68 -24.54
C LYS A 79 2.53 -43.54 -25.63
N THR A 80 2.93 -42.31 -25.88
CA THR A 80 3.89 -41.98 -26.94
C THR A 80 5.25 -42.63 -26.63
N GLU A 81 5.77 -43.40 -27.58
CA GLU A 81 7.11 -43.99 -27.44
C GLU A 81 8.18 -42.88 -27.35
N ASN A 82 9.12 -43.03 -26.41
CA ASN A 82 10.21 -42.09 -26.11
C ASN A 82 9.81 -40.75 -25.44
N TYR A 83 8.65 -40.68 -24.78
CA TYR A 83 8.31 -39.48 -24.00
C TYR A 83 9.10 -39.39 -22.68
N THR A 84 9.61 -38.19 -22.37
CA THR A 84 10.31 -37.89 -21.10
C THR A 84 9.38 -37.15 -20.17
N LEU A 85 9.31 -37.55 -18.89
CA LEU A 85 8.47 -36.89 -17.89
C LEU A 85 8.85 -35.42 -17.73
N GLU A 86 7.86 -34.55 -17.81
CA GLU A 86 8.01 -33.11 -17.62
C GLU A 86 7.74 -32.71 -16.17
N PHE A 87 8.58 -31.85 -15.62
CA PHE A 87 8.38 -31.26 -14.29
C PHE A 87 8.30 -29.75 -14.38
N SER A 88 7.54 -29.11 -13.49
CA SER A 88 7.48 -27.64 -13.40
C SER A 88 8.84 -27.03 -13.01
N LEU A 89 9.62 -27.76 -12.21
CA LEU A 89 10.96 -27.38 -11.80
C LEU A 89 11.87 -28.60 -11.89
N TYR A 90 13.08 -28.38 -12.43
CA TYR A 90 14.10 -29.42 -12.59
C TYR A 90 15.17 -29.20 -11.52
N TYR A 91 15.10 -30.00 -10.46
CA TYR A 91 16.11 -30.03 -9.41
C TYR A 91 16.79 -31.39 -9.37
N GLN A 92 18.09 -31.40 -9.09
CA GLN A 92 18.85 -32.63 -8.91
C GLN A 92 19.30 -32.72 -7.46
N PHE A 93 19.00 -33.86 -6.82
CA PHE A 93 19.45 -34.14 -5.46
C PHE A 93 20.53 -35.24 -5.50
N PRO A 94 21.62 -35.11 -4.73
CA PRO A 94 22.67 -36.11 -4.72
C PRO A 94 22.09 -37.45 -4.23
N GLY A 95 22.12 -38.46 -5.10
CA GLY A 95 21.65 -39.83 -4.80
C GLY A 95 20.14 -40.06 -4.97
N ILE A 96 19.38 -39.10 -5.49
CA ILE A 96 17.94 -39.27 -5.76
C ILE A 96 17.65 -38.79 -7.17
N ASP A 97 17.07 -39.66 -8.00
CA ASP A 97 16.57 -39.29 -9.32
C ASP A 97 15.10 -38.82 -9.22
N PRO A 98 14.78 -37.56 -9.55
CA PRO A 98 13.42 -37.04 -9.44
C PRO A 98 12.38 -37.79 -10.29
N THR A 99 12.80 -38.43 -11.39
CA THR A 99 11.91 -39.23 -12.26
C THR A 99 11.38 -40.48 -11.58
N ASP A 100 12.16 -41.11 -10.69
CA ASP A 100 11.75 -42.30 -9.95
C ASP A 100 10.64 -42.00 -8.93
N TYR A 101 10.55 -40.75 -8.50
CA TYR A 101 9.61 -40.26 -7.48
C TYR A 101 8.66 -39.20 -8.02
N PHE A 102 8.13 -39.39 -9.24
CA PHE A 102 7.33 -38.42 -9.96
C PHE A 102 6.25 -37.70 -9.12
N THR A 103 5.42 -38.44 -8.37
CA THR A 103 4.36 -37.85 -7.54
C THR A 103 4.90 -36.97 -6.42
N THR A 104 5.90 -37.46 -5.69
CA THR A 104 6.52 -36.72 -4.58
C THR A 104 7.26 -35.48 -5.08
N THR A 105 8.03 -35.63 -6.16
CA THR A 105 8.74 -34.53 -6.84
C THR A 105 7.75 -33.47 -7.32
N SER A 106 6.61 -33.87 -7.91
CA SER A 106 5.59 -32.95 -8.41
C SER A 106 4.91 -32.16 -7.28
N ILE A 107 4.57 -32.81 -6.16
CA ILE A 107 4.01 -32.13 -4.98
C ILE A 107 5.03 -31.13 -4.41
N TYR A 108 6.29 -31.52 -4.33
CA TYR A 108 7.36 -30.65 -3.85
C TYR A 108 7.59 -29.45 -4.77
N ASN A 109 7.54 -29.65 -6.09
CA ASN A 109 7.62 -28.57 -7.07
C ASN A 109 6.46 -27.58 -6.94
N PHE A 110 5.25 -28.06 -6.66
CA PHE A 110 4.10 -27.19 -6.38
C PHE A 110 4.33 -26.34 -5.13
N TYR A 111 4.83 -26.96 -4.05
CA TYR A 111 5.19 -26.26 -2.81
C TYR A 111 6.25 -25.18 -3.05
N LEU A 112 7.33 -25.49 -3.77
CA LEU A 112 8.38 -24.53 -4.08
C LEU A 112 7.87 -23.38 -4.96
N SER A 113 7.06 -23.69 -5.97
CA SER A 113 6.42 -22.70 -6.85
C SER A 113 5.56 -21.73 -6.05
N TYR A 114 4.75 -22.25 -5.12
CA TYR A 114 3.92 -21.43 -4.25
C TYR A 114 4.74 -20.50 -3.35
N ASN A 115 5.78 -21.02 -2.69
CA ASN A 115 6.66 -20.21 -1.84
C ASN A 115 7.36 -19.10 -2.62
N CYS A 116 7.86 -19.42 -3.83
CA CYS A 116 8.49 -18.44 -4.70
C CYS A 116 7.51 -17.32 -5.10
N ALA A 117 6.30 -17.71 -5.54
CA ALA A 117 5.26 -16.77 -5.93
C ALA A 117 4.82 -15.88 -4.75
N MET A 118 4.63 -16.46 -3.57
CA MET A 118 4.30 -15.71 -2.36
C MET A 118 5.43 -14.76 -1.93
N MET A 119 6.69 -15.19 -2.01
CA MET A 119 7.82 -14.34 -1.64
C MET A 119 7.93 -13.12 -2.56
N VAL A 120 7.82 -13.31 -3.88
CA VAL A 120 7.97 -12.20 -4.84
C VAL A 120 6.73 -11.30 -4.80
N SER A 121 5.55 -11.87 -5.00
CA SER A 121 4.31 -11.11 -5.10
C SER A 121 3.83 -10.58 -3.74
N GLY A 122 4.17 -11.25 -2.65
CA GLY A 122 3.85 -10.78 -1.29
C GLY A 122 4.61 -9.50 -0.92
N LEU A 123 5.87 -9.35 -1.37
CA LEU A 123 6.62 -8.12 -1.19
C LEU A 123 6.00 -6.96 -1.98
N ASP A 124 5.58 -7.22 -3.22
CA ASP A 124 4.87 -6.22 -4.03
C ASP A 124 3.53 -5.85 -3.38
N LEU A 125 2.79 -6.82 -2.84
CA LEU A 125 1.55 -6.58 -2.10
C LEU A 125 1.78 -5.65 -0.90
N ILE A 126 2.78 -5.93 -0.06
CA ILE A 126 3.09 -5.08 1.09
C ILE A 126 3.40 -3.64 0.65
N LEU A 127 4.16 -3.47 -0.43
CA LEU A 127 4.45 -2.15 -0.98
C LEU A 127 3.16 -1.40 -1.38
N PHE A 128 2.23 -2.06 -2.07
CA PHE A 128 0.95 -1.45 -2.42
C PHE A 128 0.11 -1.08 -1.20
N LEU A 129 0.09 -1.93 -0.17
CA LEU A 129 -0.59 -1.63 1.09
C LEU A 129 0.00 -0.39 1.77
N ILE A 130 1.33 -0.24 1.79
CA ILE A 130 2.00 0.97 2.30
C ILE A 130 1.56 2.20 1.49
N ILE A 131 1.54 2.10 0.16
CA ILE A 131 1.14 3.19 -0.73
C ILE A 131 -0.31 3.62 -0.44
N PHE A 132 -1.25 2.67 -0.30
CA PHE A 132 -2.65 3.00 0.01
C PHE A 132 -2.81 3.70 1.36
N GLN A 133 -2.05 3.26 2.37
CA GLN A 133 -2.04 3.92 3.68
C GLN A 133 -1.47 5.34 3.60
N ILE A 134 -0.40 5.57 2.83
CA ILE A 134 0.14 6.92 2.57
C ILE A 134 -0.88 7.80 1.85
N ILE A 135 -1.55 7.29 0.82
CA ILE A 135 -2.62 8.00 0.12
C ILE A 135 -3.71 8.43 1.11
N GLY A 136 -4.11 7.53 2.01
CA GLY A 136 -5.09 7.85 3.04
C GLY A 136 -4.67 9.00 3.97
N HIS A 137 -3.40 9.02 4.38
CA HIS A 137 -2.84 10.16 5.13
C HIS A 137 -2.86 11.47 4.34
N VAL A 138 -2.53 11.44 3.05
CA VAL A 138 -2.57 12.64 2.19
C VAL A 138 -4.00 13.20 2.07
N TYR A 139 -5.02 12.34 1.97
CA TYR A 139 -6.41 12.79 1.98
C TYR A 139 -6.81 13.42 3.32
N ILE A 140 -6.34 12.85 4.44
CA ILE A 140 -6.53 13.46 5.77
C ILE A 140 -5.86 14.83 5.85
N LEU A 141 -4.62 14.98 5.35
CA LEU A 141 -3.96 16.28 5.29
C LEU A 141 -4.80 17.30 4.53
N ARG A 142 -5.23 16.91 3.34
CA ARG A 142 -6.02 17.75 2.46
C ARG A 142 -7.31 18.18 3.16
N TYR A 143 -8.02 17.25 3.78
CA TYR A 143 -9.23 17.56 4.54
C TYR A 143 -8.95 18.56 5.66
N ASN A 144 -7.88 18.35 6.44
CA ASN A 144 -7.54 19.28 7.53
C ASN A 144 -7.21 20.68 7.00
N LEU A 145 -6.50 20.78 5.86
CA LEU A 145 -6.14 22.05 5.23
C LEU A 145 -7.35 22.77 4.61
N GLU A 146 -8.26 22.06 3.96
CA GLU A 146 -9.48 22.61 3.35
C GLU A 146 -10.50 23.07 4.41
N ASN A 147 -10.51 22.43 5.58
CA ASN A 147 -11.40 22.75 6.69
C ASN A 147 -10.74 23.64 7.76
N PHE A 148 -9.68 24.37 7.40
CA PHE A 148 -9.10 25.37 8.30
C PHE A 148 -10.15 26.43 8.66
N PRO A 149 -10.20 26.88 9.93
CA PRO A 149 -11.11 27.94 10.32
C PRO A 149 -10.85 29.19 9.47
N TRP A 150 -11.91 29.74 8.89
CA TRP A 150 -11.88 31.00 8.15
C TRP A 150 -11.89 32.18 9.14
N PRO A 151 -11.30 33.34 8.77
CA PRO A 151 -11.32 34.51 9.63
C PRO A 151 -12.75 34.97 9.85
N LYS A 152 -13.18 35.12 11.11
CA LYS A 152 -14.53 35.63 11.40
C LYS A 152 -14.62 37.15 11.23
N ASN A 153 -13.49 37.83 11.37
CA ASN A 153 -13.41 39.27 11.33
C ASN A 153 -13.22 39.82 9.91
N LYS A 154 -14.13 40.70 9.51
CA LYS A 154 -14.05 41.52 8.30
C LYS A 154 -13.55 42.90 8.70
N VAL A 155 -12.29 43.18 8.40
CA VAL A 155 -11.69 44.51 8.59
C VAL A 155 -12.01 45.35 7.36
N VAL A 156 -12.80 46.40 7.54
CA VAL A 156 -13.13 47.35 6.47
C VAL A 156 -12.13 48.48 6.50
N PHE A 157 -11.25 48.52 5.50
CA PHE A 157 -10.34 49.63 5.27
C PHE A 157 -11.03 50.68 4.41
N LYS A 158 -11.07 51.94 4.87
CA LYS A 158 -11.49 53.05 4.01
C LYS A 158 -10.28 53.47 3.17
N LEU A 159 -10.42 53.42 1.85
CA LEU A 159 -9.32 53.71 0.93
C LEU A 159 -8.85 55.17 1.06
N GLY A 160 -9.76 56.08 1.44
CA GLY A 160 -9.45 57.47 1.74
C GLY A 160 -8.47 57.68 2.91
N ASP A 161 -8.46 56.78 3.89
CA ASP A 161 -7.55 56.86 5.05
C ASP A 161 -6.14 56.37 4.69
N ILE A 162 -6.02 55.47 3.70
CA ILE A 162 -4.75 54.84 3.28
C ILE A 162 -4.07 55.65 2.16
N LEU A 163 -4.81 56.06 1.13
CA LEU A 163 -4.26 56.72 -0.05
C LEU A 163 -4.24 58.25 0.06
N LYS A 164 -4.74 58.84 1.15
CA LYS A 164 -4.87 60.31 1.35
C LYS A 164 -5.52 61.04 0.16
N TYR A 165 -6.37 60.34 -0.58
CA TYR A 165 -7.17 60.88 -1.68
C TYR A 165 -8.65 60.73 -1.34
N LYS A 166 -9.49 61.64 -1.85
CA LYS A 166 -10.93 61.69 -1.57
C LYS A 166 -11.68 60.61 -2.38
N ILE A 167 -11.37 59.34 -2.13
CA ILE A 167 -12.03 58.17 -2.72
C ILE A 167 -12.87 57.51 -1.62
N ASN A 168 -14.17 57.39 -1.85
CA ASN A 168 -15.15 56.82 -0.90
C ASN A 168 -15.29 55.29 -1.02
N GLU A 169 -14.30 54.61 -1.59
CA GLU A 169 -14.31 53.15 -1.70
C GLU A 169 -13.74 52.51 -0.44
N SER A 170 -14.35 51.40 -0.02
CA SER A 170 -13.87 50.60 1.10
C SER A 170 -13.40 49.23 0.62
N ILE A 171 -12.22 48.81 1.09
CA ILE A 171 -11.71 47.45 0.88
C ILE A 171 -12.03 46.66 2.13
N THR A 172 -12.82 45.60 1.98
CA THR A 172 -13.06 44.66 3.07
C THR A 172 -12.04 43.53 2.97
N SER A 173 -11.23 43.35 4.01
CA SER A 173 -10.25 42.25 4.11
C SER A 173 -10.61 41.38 5.29
N GLU A 174 -10.60 40.07 5.08
CA GLU A 174 -10.78 39.09 6.14
C GLU A 174 -9.41 38.84 6.80
N MET A 175 -9.31 39.14 8.10
CA MET A 175 -8.08 38.99 8.87
C MET A 175 -8.36 38.25 10.17
N PHE A 176 -7.48 37.32 10.52
CA PHE A 176 -7.55 36.63 11.81
C PHE A 176 -7.21 37.60 12.95
N ASP A 177 -7.99 37.57 14.03
CA ASP A 177 -7.60 38.25 15.26
C ASP A 177 -6.44 37.53 15.98
N ALA A 178 -5.92 38.12 17.06
CA ALA A 178 -4.78 37.56 17.78
C ALA A 178 -5.05 36.18 18.41
N GLU A 179 -6.29 35.89 18.81
CA GLU A 179 -6.67 34.61 19.42
C GLU A 179 -6.96 33.55 18.34
N GLU A 180 -7.65 33.92 17.26
CA GLU A 180 -7.85 33.09 16.08
C GLU A 180 -6.49 32.69 15.46
N ASN A 181 -5.54 33.62 15.40
CA ASN A 181 -4.20 33.36 14.86
C ASN A 181 -3.41 32.37 15.74
N LYS A 182 -3.61 32.38 17.07
CA LYS A 182 -3.06 31.33 17.96
C LYS A 182 -3.69 29.97 17.68
N GLU A 183 -5.01 29.90 17.54
CA GLU A 183 -5.72 28.66 17.25
C GLU A 183 -5.31 28.07 15.88
N VAL A 184 -5.24 28.92 14.85
CA VAL A 184 -4.76 28.56 13.50
C VAL A 184 -3.34 28.01 13.59
N ARG A 185 -2.42 28.69 14.27
CA ARG A 185 -1.04 28.22 14.44
C ARG A 185 -0.96 26.87 15.15
N PHE A 186 -1.79 26.65 16.17
CA PHE A 186 -1.85 25.38 16.89
C PHE A 186 -2.30 24.23 15.98
N LYS A 187 -3.41 24.41 15.24
CA LYS A 187 -3.90 23.41 14.27
C LYS A 187 -2.88 23.12 13.17
N LEU A 188 -2.14 24.14 12.72
CA LEU A 188 -1.14 23.99 11.68
C LEU A 188 0.06 23.20 12.19
N ALA A 189 0.50 23.48 13.42
CA ALA A 189 1.53 22.71 14.10
C ALA A 189 1.11 21.25 14.29
N GLU A 190 -0.14 20.98 14.67
CA GLU A 190 -0.65 19.61 14.79
C GLU A 190 -0.62 18.86 13.46
N CYS A 191 -1.05 19.50 12.36
CA CYS A 191 -1.00 18.92 11.02
C CYS A 191 0.43 18.58 10.58
N ILE A 192 1.38 19.49 10.86
CA ILE A 192 2.81 19.31 10.56
C ILE A 192 3.39 18.16 11.38
N GLU A 193 3.19 18.14 12.70
CA GLU A 193 3.73 17.11 13.59
C GLU A 193 3.15 15.73 13.27
N TYR A 194 1.88 15.66 12.90
CA TYR A 194 1.26 14.42 12.44
C TYR A 194 1.92 13.89 11.15
N HIS A 195 2.09 14.75 10.13
CA HIS A 195 2.67 14.33 8.86
C HIS A 195 4.17 14.05 8.92
N LYS A 196 4.88 14.74 9.82
CA LYS A 196 6.28 14.46 10.11
C LYS A 196 6.49 13.03 10.61
N LYS A 197 5.60 12.52 11.47
CA LYS A 197 5.66 11.11 11.95
C LYS A 197 5.53 10.10 10.79
N ILE A 198 4.74 10.44 9.77
CA ILE A 198 4.49 9.59 8.62
C ILE A 198 5.69 9.62 7.66
N ILE A 199 6.13 10.82 7.27
CA ILE A 199 7.22 11.00 6.29
C ILE A 199 8.59 10.60 6.87
N GLY A 200 8.83 10.83 8.17
CA GLY A 200 10.12 10.60 8.83
C GLY A 200 10.98 11.85 8.83
#